data_AF-A0A673JF20-F1
#
_entry.id   AF-A0A673JF20-F1
#
_cell.length_a   1.000
_cell.length_b   1.000
_cell.length_c   1.000
_cell.angle_alpha   90.00
_cell.angle_beta   90.00
_cell.angle_gamma   90.00
#
_symmetry.space_group_name_H-M   'P 1'
#
loop_
_entity.id
_entity.type
_entity.pdbx_description
1 polymer ?
#
loop_
_entity_poly.entity_id
_entity_poly.type
_entity_poly.pdbx_seq_one_letter_code
_entity_poly.pdbx_strand_id
1 'polypeptide(L)'
;RRGQLKEMMSTGSVQLFDVREPEELEAGFIPGATNIPYVEQALRLNPHQFRERYGVPKPGLEDSDFVLYCQRGVRSLTALETAKDLGYSKARHYAGGYNEWIQLEPQ
;
A
#
# COMPACT_ATOMS: atom_id res chain seq x y z
N ARG A 1 -2.21 -11.81 -4.98
CA ARG A 1 -1.06 -12.42 -5.73
C ARG A 1 -0.58 -11.42 -6.79
N ARG A 2 0.68 -11.50 -7.25
CA ARG A 2 1.31 -10.52 -8.16
C ARG A 2 0.49 -10.19 -9.43
N GLY A 3 -0.04 -11.20 -10.12
CA GLY A 3 -0.83 -11.00 -11.36
C GLY A 3 -2.07 -10.10 -11.16
N GLN A 4 -2.85 -10.37 -10.11
CA GLN A 4 -4.01 -9.56 -9.74
C GLN A 4 -3.62 -8.12 -9.39
N LEU A 5 -2.50 -7.93 -8.68
CA LEU A 5 -2.02 -6.59 -8.35
C LEU A 5 -1.67 -5.81 -9.64
N LYS A 6 -0.95 -6.43 -10.59
CA LYS A 6 -0.63 -5.79 -11.88
C LYS A 6 -1.87 -5.39 -12.65
N GLU A 7 -2.89 -6.25 -12.69
CA GLU A 7 -4.16 -5.96 -13.36
C GLU A 7 -4.86 -4.72 -12.74
N MET A 8 -4.98 -4.69 -11.40
CA MET A 8 -5.56 -3.56 -10.69
C MET A 8 -4.77 -2.26 -10.93
N MET A 9 -3.43 -2.34 -10.94
CA MET A 9 -2.57 -1.19 -11.25
C MET A 9 -2.75 -0.71 -12.69
N SER A 10 -2.80 -1.62 -13.66
CA SER A 10 -2.94 -1.27 -15.09
C SER A 10 -4.27 -0.62 -15.43
N THR A 11 -5.32 -0.92 -14.65
CA THR A 11 -6.66 -0.34 -14.81
C THR A 11 -6.84 0.95 -14.02
N GLY A 12 -5.83 1.37 -13.24
CA GLY A 12 -5.92 2.55 -12.37
C GLY A 12 -6.96 2.40 -11.25
N SER A 13 -7.39 1.17 -10.94
CA SER A 13 -8.47 0.89 -10.00
C SER A 13 -8.00 0.74 -8.55
N VAL A 14 -6.71 0.94 -8.28
CA VAL A 14 -6.11 0.71 -6.95
C VAL A 14 -5.03 1.72 -6.61
N GLN A 15 -5.00 2.14 -5.34
CA GLN A 15 -3.85 2.81 -4.76
C GLN A 15 -2.90 1.79 -4.15
N LEU A 16 -1.59 1.93 -4.40
CA LEU A 16 -0.58 1.04 -3.86
C LEU A 16 0.23 1.76 -2.77
N PHE A 17 0.34 1.12 -1.61
CA PHE A 17 0.97 1.68 -0.44
C PHE A 17 2.13 0.80 0.06
N ASP A 18 3.32 1.39 0.13
CA ASP A 18 4.53 0.76 0.68
C ASP A 18 4.64 1.07 2.18
N VAL A 19 4.51 0.05 3.03
CA VAL A 19 4.57 0.19 4.50
C VAL A 19 5.97 -0.08 5.05
N ARG A 20 6.99 -0.16 4.19
CA ARG A 20 8.38 -0.23 4.61
C ARG A 20 8.87 1.09 5.18
N GLU A 21 9.94 1.02 5.96
CA GLU A 21 10.64 2.21 6.42
C GLU A 21 11.26 2.94 5.22
N PRO A 22 11.35 4.29 5.24
CA PRO A 22 11.87 5.06 4.11
C PRO A 22 13.26 4.62 3.62
N GLU A 23 14.13 4.17 4.51
CA GLU A 23 15.48 3.72 4.19
C GLU A 23 15.48 2.43 3.34
N GLU A 24 14.45 1.58 3.48
CA GLU A 24 14.32 0.36 2.66
C GLU A 24 13.99 0.66 1.19
N LEU A 25 13.54 1.88 0.88
CA LEU A 25 13.21 2.29 -0.49
C LEU A 25 14.45 2.62 -1.31
N GLU A 26 15.62 2.76 -0.69
CA GLU A 26 16.91 2.89 -1.40
C GLU A 26 17.20 1.66 -2.27
N ALA A 27 16.74 0.49 -1.84
CA ALA A 27 16.79 -0.76 -2.63
C ALA A 27 15.70 -0.84 -3.72
N GLY A 28 14.94 0.23 -3.91
CA GLY A 28 13.83 0.35 -4.84
C GLY A 28 12.48 0.01 -4.22
N PHE A 29 11.44 0.19 -5.02
CA PHE A 29 10.03 0.03 -4.63
C PHE A 29 9.17 -0.37 -5.84
N ILE A 30 7.92 -0.78 -5.60
CA ILE A 30 7.00 -1.11 -6.70
C ILE A 30 6.56 0.20 -7.38
N PRO A 31 6.73 0.34 -8.70
CA PRO A 31 6.35 1.58 -9.41
C PRO A 31 4.90 1.99 -9.13
N GLY A 32 4.68 3.28 -8.86
CA GLY A 32 3.37 3.83 -8.52
C GLY A 32 2.96 3.67 -7.05
N ALA A 33 3.80 3.06 -6.21
CA ALA A 33 3.55 2.99 -4.77
C ALA A 33 3.80 4.34 -4.07
N THR A 34 2.99 4.63 -3.04
CA THR A 34 3.20 5.73 -2.10
C THR A 34 3.66 5.17 -0.76
N ASN A 35 4.74 5.72 -0.18
CA ASN A 35 5.27 5.24 1.11
C ASN A 35 4.47 5.77 2.30
N ILE A 36 3.96 4.85 3.14
CA ILE A 36 3.20 5.12 4.36
C ILE A 36 3.65 4.18 5.50
N PRO A 37 4.87 4.34 6.06
CA PRO A 37 5.42 3.42 7.08
C PRO A 37 4.54 3.31 8.33
N TYR A 38 3.85 4.40 8.68
CA TYR A 38 3.00 4.54 9.85
C TYR A 38 1.51 4.51 9.47
N VAL A 39 1.03 3.34 9.06
CA VAL A 39 -0.31 3.16 8.45
C VAL A 39 -1.45 3.62 9.36
N GLU A 40 -1.42 3.28 10.65
CA GLU A 40 -2.47 3.68 11.58
C GLU A 40 -2.61 5.21 11.67
N GLN A 41 -1.47 5.89 11.81
CA GLN A 41 -1.40 7.34 11.89
C GLN A 41 -1.84 7.97 10.56
N ALA A 42 -1.36 7.43 9.44
CA ALA A 42 -1.72 7.87 8.10
C ALA A 42 -3.24 7.79 7.89
N LEU A 43 -3.86 6.64 8.17
CA LEU A 43 -5.28 6.39 7.95
C LEU A 43 -6.19 7.16 8.92
N ARG A 44 -5.68 7.71 10.02
CA ARG A 44 -6.41 8.59 10.94
C ARG A 44 -6.40 10.07 10.54
N LEU A 45 -5.49 10.50 9.65
CA LEU A 45 -5.47 11.89 9.15
C LEU A 45 -6.77 12.25 8.47
N ASN A 46 -7.18 13.52 8.51
CA ASN A 46 -8.27 13.95 7.64
C ASN A 46 -7.83 13.95 6.15
N PRO A 47 -8.76 13.95 5.18
CA PRO A 47 -8.40 13.85 3.75
C PRO A 47 -7.45 14.94 3.25
N HIS A 48 -7.54 16.16 3.78
CA HIS A 48 -6.64 17.26 3.42
C HIS A 48 -5.22 17.00 3.90
N GLN A 49 -5.05 16.68 5.18
CA GLN A 49 -3.74 16.37 5.78
C GLN A 49 -3.07 15.16 5.13
N PHE A 50 -3.86 14.13 4.79
CA PHE A 50 -3.34 12.97 4.10
C PHE A 50 -2.79 13.34 2.71
N ARG A 51 -3.54 14.11 1.93
CA ARG A 51 -3.12 14.55 0.60
C ARG A 51 -1.89 15.45 0.67
N GLU A 52 -1.86 16.37 1.62
CA GLU A 52 -0.70 17.25 1.86
C GLU A 52 0.56 16.44 2.19
N ARG A 53 0.43 15.41 3.03
CA ARG A 53 1.57 14.59 3.47
C ARG A 53 2.05 13.59 2.42
N TYR A 54 1.14 12.95 1.69
CA TYR A 54 1.45 11.81 0.83
C TYR A 54 1.27 12.08 -0.66
N GLY A 55 0.78 13.25 -1.05
CA GLY A 55 0.59 13.64 -2.46
C GLY A 55 -0.56 12.92 -3.18
N VAL A 56 -1.25 11.98 -2.53
CA VAL A 56 -2.34 11.17 -3.09
C VAL A 56 -3.62 11.32 -2.28
N PRO A 57 -4.81 11.13 -2.88
CA PRO A 57 -6.07 11.17 -2.14
C PRO A 57 -6.09 10.11 -1.03
N LYS A 58 -6.59 10.49 0.15
CA LYS A 58 -6.91 9.52 1.20
C LYS A 58 -7.89 8.47 0.65
N PRO A 59 -7.66 7.16 0.83
CA PRO A 59 -8.64 6.15 0.45
C PRO A 59 -9.95 6.38 1.24
N GLY A 60 -11.10 6.18 0.60
CA GLY A 60 -12.38 6.10 1.28
C GLY A 60 -12.54 4.79 2.06
N LEU A 61 -13.47 4.77 3.01
CA LEU A 61 -13.68 3.63 3.90
C LEU A 61 -14.28 2.41 3.17
N GLU A 62 -15.18 2.64 2.20
CA GLU A 62 -15.97 1.55 1.60
C GLU A 62 -15.91 1.48 0.06
N ASP A 63 -15.44 2.53 -0.59
CA ASP A 63 -15.52 2.74 -2.04
C ASP A 63 -14.15 2.74 -2.74
N SER A 64 -13.06 2.63 -1.99
CA SER A 64 -11.70 2.81 -2.49
C SER A 64 -10.84 1.56 -2.28
N ASP A 65 -10.52 0.86 -3.36
CA ASP A 65 -9.55 -0.24 -3.31
C ASP A 65 -8.13 0.32 -3.12
N PHE A 66 -7.43 -0.20 -2.11
CA PHE A 66 -5.99 0.02 -1.95
C PHE A 66 -5.29 -1.24 -1.46
N VAL A 67 -4.03 -1.36 -1.84
CA VAL A 67 -3.18 -2.51 -1.51
C VAL A 67 -1.98 -2.04 -0.69
N LEU A 68 -1.74 -2.71 0.42
CA LEU A 68 -0.57 -2.54 1.27
C LEU A 68 0.47 -3.60 0.94
N TYR A 69 1.75 -3.23 0.82
CA TYR A 69 2.84 -4.19 0.74
C TYR A 69 4.02 -3.76 1.61
N CYS A 70 4.82 -4.75 2.02
CA CYS A 70 6.10 -4.52 2.69
C CYS A 70 7.19 -5.39 2.04
N GLN A 71 8.32 -5.59 2.71
CA GLN A 71 9.41 -6.40 2.16
C GLN A 71 8.98 -7.85 1.83
N ARG A 72 8.24 -8.52 2.73
CA ARG A 72 7.94 -9.97 2.66
C ARG A 72 6.49 -10.35 3.02
N GLY A 73 5.58 -9.37 3.06
CA GLY A 73 4.16 -9.59 3.34
C GLY A 73 3.72 -9.59 4.82
N VAL A 74 4.66 -9.71 5.78
CA VAL A 74 4.33 -9.78 7.21
C VAL A 74 3.79 -8.45 7.74
N ARG A 75 4.57 -7.36 7.63
CA ARG A 75 4.13 -6.02 8.08
C ARG A 75 2.85 -5.54 7.36
N SER A 76 2.70 -5.87 6.08
CA SER A 76 1.51 -5.47 5.32
C SER A 76 0.26 -6.25 5.72
N LEU A 77 0.40 -7.46 6.27
CA LEU A 77 -0.72 -8.18 6.87
C LEU A 77 -1.22 -7.48 8.14
N THR A 78 -0.32 -7.10 9.05
CA THR A 78 -0.68 -6.34 10.24
C THR A 78 -1.28 -4.97 9.89
N ALA A 79 -0.70 -4.28 8.90
CA ALA A 79 -1.26 -3.03 8.40
C ALA A 79 -2.67 -3.20 7.79
N LEU A 80 -2.94 -4.33 7.15
CA LEU A 80 -4.27 -4.65 6.65
C LEU A 80 -5.27 -4.83 7.79
N GLU A 81 -4.91 -5.56 8.84
CA GLU A 81 -5.75 -5.72 10.04
C GLU A 81 -6.08 -4.36 10.65
N THR A 82 -5.07 -3.50 10.86
CA THR A 82 -5.27 -2.13 11.33
C THR A 82 -6.20 -1.32 10.43
N ALA A 83 -6.03 -1.42 9.11
CA ALA A 83 -6.92 -0.74 8.16
C ALA A 83 -8.36 -1.25 8.27
N LYS A 84 -8.58 -2.56 8.45
CA LYS A 84 -9.92 -3.12 8.64
C LYS A 84 -10.56 -2.62 9.94
N ASP A 85 -9.79 -2.56 11.03
CA ASP A 85 -10.26 -2.07 12.33
C ASP A 85 -10.67 -0.58 12.26
N LEU A 86 -10.00 0.21 11.41
CA LEU A 86 -10.36 1.60 11.13
C LEU A 86 -11.52 1.76 10.12
N GLY A 87 -12.12 0.66 9.65
CA GLY A 87 -13.29 0.68 8.77
C GLY A 87 -13.00 0.63 7.27
N TYR A 88 -11.74 0.42 6.84
CA TYR A 88 -11.38 0.35 5.42
C TYR A 88 -11.71 -1.02 4.82
N SER A 89 -12.98 -1.22 4.47
CA SER A 89 -13.54 -2.51 4.03
C SER A 89 -12.97 -3.01 2.70
N LYS A 90 -12.39 -2.13 1.87
CA LYS A 90 -11.72 -2.46 0.59
C LYS A 90 -10.20 -2.55 0.68
N ALA A 91 -9.60 -2.38 1.87
CA ALA A 91 -8.17 -2.62 2.07
C ALA A 91 -7.77 -4.06 1.71
N ARG A 92 -6.63 -4.22 1.05
CA ARG A 92 -6.02 -5.51 0.71
C ARG A 92 -4.52 -5.46 1.03
N HIS A 93 -3.87 -6.61 1.08
CA HIS A 93 -2.41 -6.65 1.15
C HIS A 93 -1.84 -7.56 0.06
N TYR A 94 -0.62 -7.24 -0.36
CA TYR A 94 0.17 -8.09 -1.25
C TYR A 94 1.14 -8.95 -0.43
N ALA A 95 0.78 -10.23 -0.28
CA ALA A 95 1.51 -11.19 0.54
C ALA A 95 2.94 -11.51 0.04
N GLY A 96 3.20 -11.41 -1.28
CA GLY A 96 4.53 -11.66 -1.85
C GLY A 96 5.57 -10.60 -1.43
N GLY A 97 5.11 -9.40 -1.10
CA GLY A 97 5.97 -8.27 -0.76
C GLY A 97 6.90 -7.85 -1.90
N TYR A 98 7.78 -6.90 -1.59
CA TYR A 98 8.78 -6.42 -2.55
C TYR A 98 9.73 -7.52 -3.03
N ASN A 99 10.06 -8.49 -2.18
CA ASN A 99 10.91 -9.63 -2.54
C ASN A 99 10.34 -10.47 -3.70
N GLU A 100 9.06 -10.85 -3.64
CA GLU A 100 8.42 -11.58 -4.76
C GLU A 100 8.34 -10.69 -6.00
N TRP A 101 8.10 -9.39 -5.82
CA TRP A 101 8.01 -8.45 -6.94
C TRP A 101 9.31 -8.41 -7.75
N ILE A 102 10.45 -8.14 -7.11
CA ILE A 102 11.74 -7.99 -7.81
C ILE A 102 12.25 -9.29 -8.43
N GLN A 103 11.89 -10.45 -7.86
CA GLN A 103 12.23 -11.74 -8.46
C GLN A 103 11.51 -11.97 -9.78
N LEU A 104 10.29 -11.45 -9.89
CA LEU A 104 9.40 -11.66 -11.03
C LEU A 104 9.43 -10.50 -12.03
N GLU A 105 9.90 -9.34 -11.62
CA GLU A 105 10.02 -8.10 -12.40
C GLU A 105 11.33 -7.40 -11.98
N PRO A 106 12.49 -7.89 -12.43
CA PRO A 106 13.76 -7.23 -12.15
C PRO A 106 13.75 -5.81 -12.71
N GLN A 107 14.23 -4.86 -11.91
CA GLN A 107 14.36 -3.44 -12.29
C GLN A 107 15.56 -3.25 -13.22
#